data_AF-A0A1M5FTP7-F1
#
_entry.id   AF-A0A1M5FTP7-F1
#
_cell.length_a   1.000
_cell.length_b   1.000
_cell.length_c   1.000
_cell.angle_alpha   90.00
_cell.angle_beta   90.00
_cell.angle_gamma   90.00
#
_symmetry.space_group_name_H-M   'P 1'
#
loop_
_entity.id
_entity.type
_entity.pdbx_description
1 polymer ?
#
loop_
_entity_poly.entity_id
_entity_poly.type
_entity_poly.pdbx_seq_one_letter_code
_entity_poly.pdbx_strand_id
1 'polypeptide(L)' 'MKNEVRELIAKILNVSTDVVVDDLAVGDIPEWDSLAHMNIIASIEKEFGITIDIEQTLDIEDVEDIIEIVKSNK' A
#
# COMPACT_ATOMS: atom_id res chain seq x y z
N MET A 1 6.24 -0.30 -11.72
CA MET A 1 6.33 0.12 -10.31
C MET A 1 5.08 0.81 -9.80
N LYS A 2 4.76 2.09 -10.11
CA LYS A 2 3.53 2.73 -9.57
C LYS A 2 2.25 1.94 -9.88
N ASN A 3 2.11 1.48 -11.13
CA ASN A 3 0.98 0.63 -11.52
C ASN A 3 0.99 -0.74 -10.82
N GLU A 4 2.17 -1.35 -10.59
CA GLU A 4 2.29 -2.64 -9.89
C GLU A 4 1.87 -2.52 -8.42
N VAL A 5 2.26 -1.42 -7.75
CA VAL A 5 1.83 -1.11 -6.37
C VAL A 5 0.31 -0.95 -6.32
N ARG A 6 -0.27 -0.15 -7.23
CA ARG A 6 -1.72 0.05 -7.29
C ARG A 6 -2.48 -1.24 -7.58
N GLU A 7 -1.98 -2.08 -8.51
CA GLU A 7 -2.56 -3.39 -8.81
C GLU A 7 -2.53 -4.32 -7.60
N LEU A 8 -1.45 -4.33 -6.83
CA LEU A 8 -1.32 -5.13 -5.62
C LEU A 8 -2.31 -4.66 -4.54
N ILE A 9 -2.38 -3.36 -4.30
CA ILE A 9 -3.34 -2.76 -3.34
C ILE A 9 -4.78 -3.08 -3.75
N ALA A 10 -5.14 -2.85 -5.02
CA ALA A 10 -6.47 -3.13 -5.55
C ALA A 10 -6.87 -4.60 -5.36
N LYS A 11 -5.93 -5.52 -5.57
CA LYS A 11 -6.13 -6.96 -5.36
C LYS A 11 -6.38 -7.30 -3.88
N ILE A 12 -5.67 -6.66 -2.96
CA ILE A 12 -5.80 -6.92 -1.51
C ILE A 12 -7.13 -6.36 -0.98
N LEU A 13 -7.46 -5.15 -1.40
CA LEU A 13 -8.71 -4.47 -1.05
C LEU A 13 -9.93 -5.03 -1.80
N ASN A 14 -9.70 -5.87 -2.83
CA ASN A 14 -10.74 -6.42 -3.69
C ASN A 14 -11.61 -5.34 -4.35
N VAL A 15 -10.94 -4.30 -4.87
CA VAL A 15 -11.55 -3.16 -5.57
C VAL A 15 -11.00 -3.01 -6.99
N SER A 16 -11.62 -2.15 -7.81
CA SER A 16 -11.03 -1.77 -9.11
C SER A 16 -9.74 -0.98 -8.89
N THR A 17 -8.75 -1.18 -9.76
CA THR A 17 -7.53 -0.35 -9.79
C THR A 17 -7.82 1.13 -10.00
N ASP A 18 -8.98 1.47 -10.59
CA ASP A 18 -9.42 2.86 -10.77
C ASP A 18 -9.76 3.57 -9.45
N VAL A 19 -10.04 2.80 -8.39
CA VAL A 19 -10.31 3.32 -7.05
C VAL A 19 -9.00 3.66 -6.33
N VAL A 20 -7.90 2.97 -6.67
CA VAL A 20 -6.60 3.13 -6.03
C VAL A 20 -5.84 4.31 -6.64
N VAL A 21 -6.25 5.50 -6.23
CA VAL A 21 -5.61 6.79 -6.54
C VAL A 21 -4.54 7.11 -5.50
N ASP A 22 -3.69 8.11 -5.78
CA ASP A 22 -2.51 8.42 -4.94
C ASP A 22 -2.87 8.88 -3.54
N ASP A 23 -3.96 9.63 -3.44
CA ASP A 23 -4.49 10.20 -2.21
C ASP A 23 -5.48 9.28 -1.47
N LEU A 24 -5.70 8.05 -1.96
CA LEU A 24 -6.54 7.09 -1.25
C LEU A 24 -5.82 6.68 0.05
N ALA A 25 -6.41 7.04 1.19
CA ALA A 25 -5.83 6.79 2.49
C ALA A 25 -6.52 5.67 3.26
N VAL A 26 -5.85 5.15 4.29
CA VAL A 26 -6.43 4.20 5.24
C VAL A 26 -7.69 4.78 5.89
N GLY A 27 -8.81 4.08 5.77
CA GLY A 27 -10.11 4.49 6.29
C GLY A 27 -10.97 5.33 5.35
N ASP A 28 -10.47 5.78 4.18
CA ASP A 28 -11.28 6.48 3.18
C ASP A 28 -12.36 5.59 2.57
N ILE A 29 -12.07 4.29 2.45
CA ILE A 29 -13.01 3.27 2.01
C ILE A 29 -13.12 2.14 3.05
N PRO A 30 -14.30 1.50 3.20
CA PRO A 30 -14.49 0.42 4.16
C PRO A 30 -13.54 -0.77 3.97
N GLU A 31 -13.07 -1.00 2.74
CA GLU A 31 -12.16 -2.09 2.39
C GLU A 31 -10.75 -1.85 2.94
N TRP A 32 -10.34 -0.59 3.12
CA TRP A 32 -9.03 -0.23 3.63
C TRP A 32 -9.11 0.12 5.12
N ASP A 33 -9.22 -0.92 5.95
CA ASP A 33 -9.13 -0.82 7.40
C ASP A 33 -7.72 -1.11 7.94
N SER A 34 -7.55 -1.13 9.26
CA SER A 34 -6.26 -1.42 9.91
C SER A 34 -5.71 -2.82 9.60
N LEU A 35 -6.57 -3.81 9.34
CA LEU A 35 -6.13 -5.17 9.01
C LEU A 35 -5.69 -5.24 7.55
N ALA A 36 -6.44 -4.62 6.65
CA ALA A 36 -6.10 -4.48 5.24
C ALA A 36 -4.78 -3.71 5.07
N HIS A 37 -4.54 -2.66 5.85
CA HIS A 37 -3.28 -1.93 5.88
C HIS A 37 -2.10 -2.86 6.13
N MET A 38 -2.14 -3.66 7.20
CA MET A 38 -1.08 -4.61 7.52
C MET A 38 -0.87 -5.67 6.42
N ASN A 39 -1.94 -6.12 5.76
CA ASN A 39 -1.85 -7.05 4.64
C ASN A 39 -1.21 -6.42 3.40
N ILE A 40 -1.48 -5.14 3.14
CA ILE A 40 -0.83 -4.36 2.08
C ILE A 40 0.67 -4.31 2.33
N ILE A 41 1.09 -3.85 3.53
CA ILE A 41 2.51 -3.74 3.88
C ILE A 41 3.24 -5.08 3.72
N ALA A 42 2.71 -6.15 4.31
CA ALA A 42 3.33 -7.47 4.20
C ALA A 42 3.41 -7.99 2.75
N SER A 43 2.43 -7.65 1.91
CA SER A 43 2.44 -8.01 0.49
C SER A 43 3.44 -7.18 -0.31
N ILE A 44 3.59 -5.89 0.01
CA ILE A 44 4.58 -5.00 -0.59
C ILE A 44 6.00 -5.48 -0.28
N GLU A 45 6.30 -5.77 0.99
CA GLU A 45 7.59 -6.33 1.41
C GLU A 45 7.93 -7.60 0.61
N LYS A 46 6.98 -8.52 0.51
CA LYS A 46 7.15 -9.79 -0.20
C LYS A 46 7.33 -9.63 -1.71
N GLU A 47 6.52 -8.80 -2.36
CA GLU A 47 6.54 -8.63 -3.82
C GLU A 47 7.79 -7.89 -4.28
N PHE A 48 8.23 -6.88 -3.52
CA PHE A 48 9.35 -6.03 -3.90
C PHE A 48 10.68 -6.43 -3.24
N GLY A 49 10.66 -7.37 -2.29
CA GLY A 49 11.85 -7.84 -1.58
C GLY A 49 12.46 -6.78 -0.67
N ILE A 50 11.62 -5.93 -0.08
CA ILE A 50 12.02 -4.83 0.81
C ILE A 50 11.58 -5.14 2.24
N THR A 51 12.17 -4.43 3.20
CA THR A 51 11.77 -4.46 4.61
C THR A 51 11.23 -3.09 4.98
N ILE A 52 10.04 -3.03 5.55
CA ILE A 52 9.42 -1.81 6.05
C ILE A 52 9.33 -1.96 7.57
N ASP A 53 10.01 -1.10 8.31
CA ASP A 53 9.99 -1.19 9.76
C ASP A 53 8.66 -0.66 10.34
N ILE A 54 8.50 -0.83 11.66
CA ILE A 54 7.27 -0.46 12.36
C ILE A 54 7.06 1.06 12.39
N GLU A 55 8.12 1.87 12.40
CA GLU A 55 8.03 3.32 12.41
C GLU A 55 7.56 3.80 11.04
N GLN A 56 8.18 3.30 9.97
CA GLN A 56 7.75 3.54 8.60
C GLN A 56 6.31 3.09 8.35
N THR A 57 5.90 1.94 8.88
CA THR A 57 4.52 1.42 8.72
C THR A 57 3.48 2.35 9.34
N LEU A 58 3.82 3.00 10.46
CA LEU A 58 2.95 3.95 11.15
C LEU A 58 2.87 5.31 10.42
N ASP A 59 3.91 5.65 9.65
CA ASP A 59 3.97 6.87 8.85
C ASP A 59 3.29 6.73 7.47
N ILE A 60 2.90 5.52 7.06
CA ILE A 60 2.16 5.29 5.80
C ILE A 60 0.68 5.58 6.02
N GLU A 61 0.16 6.59 5.34
CA GLU A 61 -1.25 6.97 5.39
C GLU A 61 -1.96 6.66 4.07
N ASP A 62 -1.29 6.90 2.93
CA ASP A 62 -1.90 6.81 1.60
C ASP A 62 -1.10 5.95 0.60
N VAL A 63 -1.61 5.86 -0.64
CA VAL A 63 -0.98 5.07 -1.71
C VAL A 63 0.34 5.68 -2.16
N GLU A 64 0.48 7.02 -2.15
CA GLU A 64 1.72 7.68 -2.56
C GLU A 64 2.85 7.37 -1.58
N ASP A 65 2.59 7.32 -0.26
CA ASP A 65 3.56 6.92 0.75
C ASP A 65 4.13 5.52 0.47
N ILE A 66 3.26 4.56 0.13
CA ILE A 66 3.66 3.19 -0.23
C ILE A 66 4.55 3.21 -1.48
N ILE A 67 4.18 4.00 -2.49
CA ILE A 67 4.95 4.13 -3.73
C ILE A 67 6.34 4.71 -3.45
N GLU A 68 6.44 5.73 -2.59
CA GLU A 68 7.71 6.36 -2.21
C GLU A 68 8.61 5.43 -1.38
N ILE A 69 8.03 4.62 -0.49
CA ILE A 69 8.78 3.60 0.25
C ILE A 69 9.36 2.55 -0.69
N VAL A 70 8.57 2.06 -1.65
CA VAL A 70 9.05 1.08 -2.63
C VAL A 70 10.14 1.68 -3.53
N LYS A 71 10.03 2.96 -3.90
CA LYS A 71 11.07 3.69 -4.64
C LYS A 71 12.37 3.83 -3.84
N SER A 72 12.27 4.16 -2.56
CA SER A 72 13.42 4.47 -1.71
C SER A 72 14.24 3.25 -1.30
N ASN A 73 13.63 2.06 -1.34
CA ASN A 73 14.26 0.79 -0.95
C ASN A 73 14.73 -0.07 -2.15
N LYS A 74 14.64 0.44 -3.38
CA LYS A 74 15.20 -0.17 -4.59
C LYS A 74 16.42 0.58 -5.10
#